data_AF-A0A9Q1CIS8-F1
#
_entry.id   AF-A0A9Q1CIS8-F1
#
_cell.length_a   1.000
_cell.length_b   1.000
_cell.length_c   1.000
_cell.angle_alpha   90.00
_cell.angle_beta   90.00
_cell.angle_gamma   90.00
#
_symmetry.space_group_name_H-M   'P 1'
#
loop_
_entity.id
_entity.type
_entity.pdbx_description
1 polymer ?
#
loop_
_entity_poly.entity_id
_entity_poly.type
_entity_poly.pdbx_seq_one_letter_code
_entity_poly.pdbx_strand_id
1 'polypeptide(L)'
;MAAKPKTDKEKLKQISVRGIAQVEDVTTIKESFNRHLHFTLVKDRNVATQRDYYIALAHTVRDHLVGRWIRTQQHYYENDPKRVYYLSLEYYIGRTLSNTMVNLGIQSQCDEALYQLGLNIEELEEMEDDAGLGNGGLGRLAACFLDSMATLGLAAYGYGLRYDYGIFSQKIKEGRQVEEPDDWLRFGNPWEKARPEYMIPVNFYGNTERRDGKTHWVNTQVVFAMPYDSPVPGYKNNTVNTMRLWSAKSPNSFNLTFFNDGDYVEAVLDRNHAENISRVLYPNDNVVEGKELRLKQEYFMVAATLQDVIRRFKSSKFGCRDAIRTDFSAFPNKVALQLNDTHPALAIPELMRLLIDVENLEWEKAWDIVVGACAYTNHTILPEALERWTVDLLQRLLPRHLEIMYEINSRHLAQVAKRWPGDMDRLRRMSIVEETHGKRINMAFLSIVGSHAVNGVAAIHSSLLIKKVFQRLL
;
A
#
# COMPACT_ATOMS: atom_id res chain seq x y z
N MET A 1 23.43 45.97 19.96
CA MET A 1 22.66 46.00 18.69
C MET A 1 21.52 45.01 18.82
N ALA A 2 20.27 45.46 18.77
CA ALA A 2 19.12 44.56 18.80
C ALA A 2 19.11 43.69 17.54
N ALA A 3 19.00 42.37 17.69
CA ALA A 3 18.92 41.46 16.56
C ALA A 3 17.72 41.85 15.66
N LYS A 4 17.92 41.91 14.34
CA LYS A 4 16.85 42.21 13.39
C LYS A 4 15.66 41.28 13.65
N PRO A 5 14.42 41.79 13.72
CA PRO A 5 13.24 40.96 13.92
C PRO A 5 13.15 39.94 12.78
N LYS A 6 13.19 38.66 13.15
CA LYS A 6 13.02 37.54 12.23
C LYS A 6 11.65 37.63 11.59
N THR A 7 11.56 37.44 10.28
CA THR A 7 10.29 37.25 9.59
C THR A 7 9.58 36.01 10.12
N ASP A 8 8.25 35.93 9.98
CA ASP A 8 7.51 34.77 10.49
C ASP A 8 7.97 33.46 9.82
N LYS A 9 8.38 33.52 8.55
CA LYS A 9 9.01 32.39 7.84
C LYS A 9 10.35 31.97 8.46
N GLU A 10 11.13 32.92 9.00
CA GLU A 10 12.39 32.64 9.71
C GLU A 10 12.18 32.16 11.16
N LYS A 11 11.08 32.58 11.81
CA LYS A 11 10.65 32.01 13.09
C LYS A 11 10.24 30.55 12.92
N LEU A 12 9.41 30.25 11.92
CA LEU A 12 8.94 28.88 11.60
C LEU A 12 10.08 27.94 11.22
N LYS A 13 11.15 28.46 10.62
CA LYS A 13 12.39 27.73 10.29
C LYS A 13 13.11 27.11 11.49
N GLN A 14 12.75 27.46 12.73
CA GLN A 14 13.29 26.90 13.99
C GLN A 14 12.58 25.60 14.41
N ILE A 15 11.42 25.29 13.83
CA ILE A 15 10.60 24.12 14.20
C ILE A 15 11.19 22.81 13.63
N SER A 16 12.25 22.89 12.80
CA SER A 16 12.90 21.73 12.18
C SER A 16 14.23 21.42 12.87
N VAL A 17 14.40 20.16 13.28
CA VAL A 17 15.70 19.61 13.68
C VAL A 17 16.58 19.50 12.43
N ARG A 18 17.62 20.33 12.34
CA ARG A 18 18.45 20.46 11.11
C ARG A 18 19.64 19.52 11.04
N GLY A 19 20.06 18.93 12.17
CA GLY A 19 21.17 17.98 12.19
C GLY A 19 20.80 16.65 11.54
N ILE A 20 21.71 16.05 10.75
CA ILE A 20 21.77 14.59 10.74
C ILE A 20 22.34 14.26 12.11
N ALA A 21 21.68 13.39 12.88
CA ALA A 21 22.31 12.74 14.01
C ALA A 21 23.64 12.15 13.52
N GLN A 22 24.74 12.88 13.76
CA GLN A 22 26.08 12.42 13.45
C GLN A 22 26.35 11.17 14.27
N VAL A 23 27.20 10.28 13.74
CA VAL A 23 27.71 9.05 14.37
C VAL A 23 27.62 9.16 15.89
N GLU A 24 26.55 8.60 16.44
CA GLU A 24 26.17 8.98 17.81
C GLU A 24 27.10 8.30 18.79
N ASP A 25 27.61 9.11 19.72
CA ASP A 25 28.29 8.58 20.89
C ASP A 25 27.26 7.81 21.74
N VAL A 26 27.74 6.70 22.32
CA VAL A 26 27.01 5.78 23.20
C VAL A 26 26.23 6.53 24.29
N THR A 27 26.80 7.65 24.78
CA THR A 27 26.15 8.55 25.74
C THR A 27 24.79 9.08 25.24
N THR A 28 24.71 9.50 23.98
CA THR A 28 23.48 10.08 23.40
C THR A 28 22.37 9.03 23.28
N ILE A 29 22.74 7.82 22.88
CA ILE A 29 21.80 6.69 22.81
C ILE A 29 21.25 6.37 24.20
N LYS A 30 22.12 6.33 25.23
CA LYS A 30 21.70 6.11 26.62
C LYS A 30 20.76 7.20 27.13
N GLU A 31 21.05 8.47 26.84
CA GLU A 31 20.19 9.59 27.22
C GLU A 31 18.82 9.51 26.53
N SER A 32 18.79 9.22 25.23
CA SER A 32 17.55 9.07 24.46
C SER A 32 16.72 7.87 24.94
N PHE A 33 17.36 6.73 25.19
CA PHE A 33 16.73 5.54 25.75
C PHE A 33 16.04 5.83 27.09
N ASN A 34 16.77 6.45 28.02
CA ASN A 34 16.22 6.83 29.33
C ASN A 34 15.10 7.86 29.20
N ARG A 35 15.23 8.81 28.26
CA ARG A 35 14.19 9.81 27.97
C ARG A 35 12.91 9.13 27.48
N HIS A 36 12.98 8.14 26.60
CA HIS A 36 11.80 7.41 26.13
C HIS A 36 11.20 6.52 27.22
N LEU A 37 12.03 5.81 28.00
CA LEU A 37 11.55 5.03 29.14
C LEU A 37 10.77 5.92 30.13
N HIS A 38 11.29 7.11 30.43
CA HIS A 38 10.66 8.01 31.38
C HIS A 38 9.45 8.77 30.82
N PHE A 39 9.61 9.47 29.69
CA PHE A 39 8.58 10.40 29.19
C PHE A 39 7.63 9.78 28.17
N THR A 40 8.04 8.75 27.43
CA THR A 40 7.17 8.08 26.46
C THR A 40 6.41 6.93 27.10
N LEU A 41 7.08 6.11 27.90
CA LEU A 41 6.49 4.94 28.54
C LEU A 41 5.96 5.19 29.95
N VAL A 42 6.32 6.32 30.57
CA VAL A 42 5.92 6.66 31.94
C VAL A 42 6.37 5.55 32.91
N LYS A 43 7.62 5.12 32.76
CA LYS A 43 8.24 4.06 33.55
C LYS A 43 9.51 4.55 34.24
N ASP A 44 9.81 3.93 35.38
CA ASP A 44 11.12 3.98 36.00
C ASP A 44 11.76 2.58 36.01
N ARG A 45 13.06 2.53 36.25
CA ARG A 45 13.86 1.29 36.18
C ARG A 45 13.37 0.17 37.13
N ASN A 46 12.64 0.49 38.20
CA ASN A 46 12.22 -0.51 39.20
C ASN A 46 10.96 -1.27 38.77
N VAL A 47 10.19 -0.74 37.81
CA VAL A 47 8.90 -1.33 37.35
C VAL A 47 8.85 -1.52 35.83
N ALA A 48 9.94 -1.20 35.14
CA ALA A 48 10.09 -1.44 33.71
C ALA A 48 10.28 -2.93 33.43
N THR A 49 9.51 -3.44 32.48
CA THR A 49 9.59 -4.81 31.97
C THR A 49 10.48 -4.90 30.74
N GLN A 50 10.82 -6.11 30.30
CA GLN A 50 11.59 -6.31 29.06
C GLN A 50 10.94 -5.65 27.84
N ARG A 51 9.61 -5.68 27.77
CA ARG A 51 8.85 -5.00 26.71
C ARG A 51 9.00 -3.49 26.79
N ASP A 52 8.97 -2.91 27.99
CA ASP A 52 9.18 -1.46 28.17
C ASP A 52 10.58 -1.06 27.65
N TYR A 53 11.61 -1.85 27.95
CA TYR A 53 12.96 -1.62 27.43
C TYR A 53 13.03 -1.74 25.91
N TYR A 54 12.38 -2.74 25.31
CA TYR A 54 12.29 -2.86 23.86
C TYR A 54 11.64 -1.63 23.22
N ILE A 55 10.48 -1.18 23.73
CA ILE A 55 9.77 -0.03 23.16
C ILE A 55 10.59 1.26 23.32
N ALA A 56 11.31 1.43 24.44
CA ALA A 56 12.22 2.56 24.63
C ALA A 56 13.36 2.56 23.60
N LEU A 57 13.95 1.39 23.33
CA LEU A 57 14.97 1.21 22.29
C LEU A 57 14.40 1.47 20.89
N ALA A 58 13.23 0.92 20.56
CA ALA A 58 12.58 1.13 19.27
C ALA A 58 12.32 2.62 19.00
N HIS A 59 11.81 3.37 20.00
CA HIS A 59 11.65 4.81 19.87
C HIS A 59 12.97 5.56 19.71
N THR A 60 14.00 5.15 20.46
CA THR A 60 15.35 5.72 20.35
C THR A 60 15.86 5.58 18.92
N VAL A 61 15.85 4.36 18.38
CA VAL A 61 16.28 4.04 17.01
C VAL A 61 15.42 4.77 15.97
N ARG A 62 14.09 4.85 16.18
CA ARG A 62 13.16 5.54 15.27
C ARG A 62 13.43 7.03 15.16
N ASP A 63 13.85 7.71 16.23
CA ASP A 63 14.14 9.15 16.18
C ASP A 63 15.24 9.48 15.15
N HIS A 64 16.21 8.59 14.95
CA HIS A 64 17.23 8.75 13.91
C HIS A 64 16.71 8.51 12.49
N LEU A 65 15.63 7.75 12.32
CA LEU A 65 14.94 7.60 11.04
C LEU A 65 14.15 8.85 10.68
N VAL A 66 13.39 9.41 11.63
CA VAL A 66 12.43 10.49 11.34
C VAL A 66 13.09 11.70 10.70
N GLY A 67 14.27 12.11 11.18
CA GLY A 67 14.99 13.24 10.58
C GLY A 67 15.44 12.97 9.14
N ARG A 68 15.87 11.74 8.82
CA ARG A 68 16.26 11.31 7.47
C ARG A 68 15.06 11.15 6.56
N TRP A 69 13.96 10.64 7.10
CA TRP A 69 12.69 10.46 6.39
C TRP A 69 12.07 11.78 5.95
N ILE A 70 12.00 12.77 6.85
CA ILE A 70 11.54 14.11 6.49
C ILE A 70 12.40 14.69 5.36
N ARG A 71 13.74 14.63 5.46
CA ARG A 71 14.64 15.14 4.42
C ARG A 71 14.49 14.42 3.09
N THR A 72 14.35 13.10 3.10
CA THR A 72 14.14 12.30 1.87
C THR A 72 12.85 12.73 1.18
N GLN A 73 11.75 12.86 1.94
CA GLN A 73 10.48 13.33 1.39
C GLN A 73 10.59 14.76 0.84
N GLN A 74 11.23 15.68 1.57
CA GLN A 74 11.50 17.04 1.11
C GLN A 74 12.30 17.05 -0.19
N HIS A 75 13.39 16.28 -0.25
CA HIS A 75 14.23 16.14 -1.44
C HIS A 75 13.44 15.63 -2.65
N TYR A 76 12.53 14.66 -2.47
CA TYR A 76 11.65 14.20 -3.54
C TYR A 76 10.60 15.25 -3.96
N TYR A 77 10.18 16.15 -3.09
CA TYR A 77 9.29 17.26 -3.46
C TYR A 77 10.03 18.41 -4.15
N GLU A 78 11.27 18.69 -3.76
CA GLU A 78 12.09 19.75 -4.35
C GLU A 78 12.58 19.38 -5.75
N ASN A 79 13.04 18.14 -5.95
CA ASN A 79 13.57 17.69 -7.24
C ASN A 79 12.50 17.13 -8.19
N ASP A 80 11.32 16.77 -7.67
CA ASP A 80 10.21 16.20 -8.45
C ASP A 80 10.64 15.09 -9.44
N PRO A 81 11.39 14.05 -8.99
CA PRO A 81 11.78 12.94 -9.86
C PRO A 81 10.55 12.11 -10.26
N LYS A 82 10.71 11.24 -11.27
CA LYS A 82 9.76 10.15 -11.49
C LYS A 82 9.73 9.25 -10.24
N ARG A 83 8.53 8.93 -9.77
CA ARG A 83 8.32 8.10 -8.58
C ARG A 83 7.80 6.73 -8.95
N VAL A 84 8.30 5.72 -8.25
CA VAL A 84 7.84 4.34 -8.34
C VAL A 84 6.86 4.06 -7.21
N TYR A 85 5.73 3.47 -7.56
CA TYR A 85 4.69 3.04 -6.63
C TYR A 85 4.50 1.54 -6.81
N TYR A 86 4.93 0.79 -5.80
CA TYR A 86 4.82 -0.65 -5.80
C TYR A 86 3.53 -1.03 -5.07
N LEU A 87 2.57 -1.64 -5.78
CA LEU A 87 1.28 -2.03 -5.22
C LEU A 87 1.29 -3.52 -4.95
N SER A 88 1.10 -3.91 -3.69
CA SER A 88 1.08 -5.31 -3.26
C SER A 88 0.04 -5.48 -2.16
N LEU A 89 -0.72 -6.57 -2.20
CA LEU A 89 -1.56 -6.94 -1.06
C LEU A 89 -0.75 -7.45 0.13
N GLU A 90 0.49 -7.92 -0.10
CA GLU A 90 1.33 -8.43 0.99
C GLU A 90 2.72 -7.80 1.02
N TYR A 91 3.21 -7.59 2.23
CA TYR A 91 4.58 -7.21 2.57
C TYR A 91 5.06 -8.02 3.76
N TYR A 92 5.96 -8.97 3.52
CA TYR A 92 6.53 -9.77 4.60
C TYR A 92 7.77 -9.09 5.16
N ILE A 93 7.56 -8.04 5.96
CA ILE A 93 8.62 -7.18 6.50
C ILE A 93 9.46 -7.92 7.55
N GLY A 94 8.79 -8.64 8.45
CA GLY A 94 9.38 -9.23 9.65
C GLY A 94 9.68 -8.18 10.73
N ARG A 95 10.65 -8.47 11.60
CA ARG A 95 11.14 -7.55 12.64
C ARG A 95 11.94 -6.38 12.04
N THR A 96 11.74 -5.17 12.55
CA THR A 96 12.26 -3.92 11.97
C THR A 96 13.43 -3.33 12.76
N LEU A 97 13.56 -3.63 14.05
CA LEU A 97 14.58 -3.04 14.92
C LEU A 97 16.01 -3.29 14.41
N SER A 98 16.35 -4.57 14.23
CA SER A 98 17.70 -4.97 13.81
C SER A 98 18.04 -4.45 12.42
N ASN A 99 17.12 -4.58 11.46
CA ASN A 99 17.28 -4.05 10.10
C ASN A 99 17.55 -2.53 10.12
N THR A 100 16.81 -1.80 10.94
CA THR A 100 16.97 -0.35 11.06
C THR A 100 18.35 0.02 11.61
N MET A 101 18.80 -0.65 12.68
CA MET A 101 20.11 -0.38 13.27
C MET A 101 21.25 -0.66 12.30
N VAL A 102 21.15 -1.75 11.52
CA VAL A 102 22.12 -2.10 10.46
C VAL A 102 22.15 -1.03 9.37
N ASN A 103 20.98 -0.66 8.84
CA ASN A 103 20.88 0.29 7.72
C ASN A 103 21.30 1.71 8.13
N LEU A 104 21.11 2.09 9.38
CA LEU A 104 21.62 3.35 9.94
C LEU A 104 23.11 3.30 10.33
N GLY A 105 23.68 2.11 10.50
CA GLY A 105 25.06 1.94 10.96
C GLY A 105 25.26 2.30 12.43
N ILE A 106 24.25 2.06 13.28
CA ILE A 106 24.26 2.38 14.72
C ILE A 106 24.22 1.14 15.63
N GLN A 107 24.22 -0.06 15.05
CA GLN A 107 24.06 -1.32 15.78
C GLN A 107 25.09 -1.47 16.91
N SER A 108 26.38 -1.25 16.64
CA SER A 108 27.45 -1.34 17.64
C SER A 108 27.27 -0.36 18.81
N GLN A 109 26.78 0.85 18.52
CA GLN A 109 26.59 1.89 19.52
C GLN A 109 25.35 1.61 20.38
N CYS A 110 24.28 1.06 19.79
CA CYS A 110 23.12 0.58 20.53
C CYS A 110 23.49 -0.59 21.46
N ASP A 111 24.27 -1.55 20.95
CA ASP A 111 24.74 -2.70 21.72
C ASP A 111 25.59 -2.24 22.93
N GLU A 112 26.59 -1.40 22.72
CA GLU A 112 27.41 -0.85 23.80
C GLU A 112 26.58 -0.02 24.80
N ALA A 113 25.63 0.79 24.32
CA ALA A 113 24.75 1.58 25.17
C ALA A 113 23.91 0.72 26.11
N LEU A 114 23.29 -0.34 25.58
CA LEU A 114 22.45 -1.25 26.36
C LEU A 114 23.29 -2.09 27.31
N TYR A 115 24.47 -2.57 26.88
CA TYR A 115 25.42 -3.27 27.75
C TYR A 115 25.79 -2.43 28.97
N GLN A 116 26.12 -1.14 28.77
CA GLN A 116 26.42 -0.23 29.88
C GLN A 116 25.21 0.09 30.78
N LEU A 117 23.98 -0.12 30.30
CA LEU A 117 22.74 0.00 31.07
C LEU A 117 22.35 -1.33 31.76
N GLY A 118 23.11 -2.41 31.53
CA GLY A 118 22.84 -3.74 32.08
C GLY A 118 21.76 -4.51 31.35
N LEU A 119 21.53 -4.21 30.06
CA LEU A 119 20.53 -4.86 29.21
C LEU A 119 21.20 -5.64 28.09
N ASN A 120 20.60 -6.78 27.71
CA ASN A 120 21.02 -7.57 26.55
C ASN A 120 20.17 -7.18 25.33
N ILE A 121 20.79 -6.70 24.26
CA ILE A 121 20.08 -6.26 23.05
C ILE A 121 19.36 -7.41 22.35
N GLU A 122 19.93 -8.62 22.33
CA GLU A 122 19.33 -9.79 21.66
C GLU A 122 18.00 -10.15 22.33
N GLU A 123 17.94 -10.10 23.66
CA GLU A 123 16.70 -10.33 24.39
C GLU A 123 15.63 -9.26 24.11
N LEU A 124 16.03 -8.03 23.77
CA LEU A 124 15.10 -6.98 23.38
C LEU A 124 14.64 -7.14 21.92
N GLU A 125 15.51 -7.61 21.02
CA GLU A 125 15.15 -7.92 19.63
C GLU A 125 14.14 -9.07 19.53
N GLU A 126 14.22 -10.07 20.43
CA GLU A 126 13.25 -11.17 20.52
C GLU A 126 11.88 -10.75 21.10
N MET A 127 11.77 -9.54 21.67
CA MET A 127 10.47 -9.00 22.12
C MET A 127 9.64 -8.38 20.99
N GLU A 128 10.25 -8.14 19.82
CA GLU A 128 9.56 -7.57 18.66
C GLU A 128 8.71 -8.64 17.96
N ASP A 129 7.41 -8.37 17.80
CA ASP A 129 6.54 -9.20 16.97
C ASP A 129 6.83 -8.95 15.48
N ASP A 130 6.85 -10.01 14.68
CA ASP A 130 6.88 -9.90 13.22
C ASP A 130 5.63 -9.16 12.70
N ALA A 131 5.80 -8.21 11.78
CA ALA A 131 4.66 -7.51 11.21
C ALA A 131 3.81 -8.45 10.33
N GLY A 132 2.60 -8.79 10.80
CA GLY A 132 1.60 -9.62 10.11
C GLY A 132 0.99 -8.97 8.87
N LEU A 133 1.82 -8.69 7.86
CA LEU A 133 1.46 -7.92 6.67
C LEU A 133 1.63 -8.71 5.36
N GLY A 134 2.11 -9.94 5.44
CA GLY A 134 2.32 -10.83 4.30
C GLY A 134 2.48 -12.27 4.74
N ASN A 135 2.42 -13.19 3.78
CA ASN A 135 2.49 -14.62 4.08
C ASN A 135 3.65 -15.31 3.34
N GLY A 136 3.74 -15.10 2.03
CA GLY A 136 4.60 -15.92 1.17
C GLY A 136 5.83 -15.22 0.61
N GLY A 137 6.43 -15.89 -0.37
CA GLY A 137 7.55 -15.36 -1.14
C GLY A 137 7.22 -14.10 -1.96
N LEU A 138 5.95 -13.91 -2.36
CA LEU A 138 5.49 -12.70 -3.06
C LEU A 138 5.60 -11.47 -2.13
N GLY A 139 5.14 -11.59 -0.89
CA GLY A 139 5.26 -10.55 0.13
C GLY A 139 6.70 -10.31 0.57
N ARG A 140 7.52 -11.37 0.65
CA ARG A 140 8.95 -11.21 0.97
C ARG A 140 9.73 -10.55 -0.16
N LEU A 141 9.40 -10.84 -1.41
CA LEU A 141 9.97 -10.14 -2.57
C LEU A 141 9.66 -8.63 -2.51
N ALA A 142 8.40 -8.28 -2.21
CA ALA A 142 7.99 -6.88 -2.04
C ALA A 142 8.80 -6.19 -0.95
N ALA A 143 8.99 -6.83 0.21
CA ALA A 143 9.82 -6.30 1.31
C ALA A 143 11.28 -6.06 0.89
N CYS A 144 11.92 -7.05 0.24
CA CYS A 144 13.28 -6.92 -0.27
C CYS A 144 13.43 -5.82 -1.34
N PHE A 145 12.41 -5.63 -2.18
CA PHE A 145 12.37 -4.53 -3.14
C PHE A 145 12.28 -3.16 -2.46
N LEU A 146 11.50 -3.01 -1.39
CA LEU A 146 11.45 -1.75 -0.65
C LEU A 146 12.82 -1.38 -0.06
N ASP A 147 13.51 -2.34 0.58
CA ASP A 147 14.87 -2.15 1.10
C ASP A 147 15.85 -1.78 -0.03
N SER A 148 15.82 -2.53 -1.14
CA SER A 148 16.69 -2.28 -2.30
C SER A 148 16.44 -0.91 -2.93
N MET A 149 15.18 -0.50 -3.09
CA MET A 149 14.84 0.81 -3.63
C MET A 149 15.30 1.95 -2.72
N ALA A 150 15.22 1.77 -1.40
CA ALA A 150 15.77 2.74 -0.46
C ALA A 150 17.31 2.78 -0.53
N THR A 151 17.97 1.63 -0.59
CA THR A 151 19.44 1.50 -0.70
C THR A 151 19.99 2.09 -2.01
N LEU A 152 19.25 1.96 -3.11
CA LEU A 152 19.60 2.55 -4.40
C LEU A 152 19.24 4.04 -4.53
N GLY A 153 18.60 4.64 -3.52
CA GLY A 153 18.19 6.05 -3.57
C GLY A 153 17.02 6.32 -4.54
N LEU A 154 16.26 5.29 -4.89
CA LEU A 154 15.11 5.43 -5.79
C LEU A 154 13.93 6.06 -5.06
N ALA A 155 13.28 7.02 -5.70
CA ALA A 155 12.08 7.68 -5.18
C ALA A 155 10.88 6.73 -5.24
N ALA A 156 10.77 5.83 -4.27
CA ALA A 156 9.81 4.75 -4.27
C ALA A 156 8.89 4.75 -3.04
N TYR A 157 7.68 4.22 -3.23
CA TYR A 157 6.70 3.96 -2.18
C TYR A 157 6.18 2.54 -2.33
N GLY A 158 6.07 1.83 -1.20
CA GLY A 158 5.26 0.61 -1.10
C GLY A 158 3.84 0.97 -0.69
N TYR A 159 2.84 0.44 -1.37
CA TYR A 159 1.43 0.56 -1.01
C TYR A 159 0.82 -0.81 -0.76
N GLY A 160 0.06 -0.92 0.33
CA GLY A 160 -0.63 -2.15 0.74
C GLY A 160 -1.73 -1.90 1.78
N LEU A 161 -2.19 -2.96 2.43
CA LEU A 161 -3.17 -2.90 3.51
C LEU A 161 -2.50 -3.10 4.87
N ARG A 162 -3.04 -2.45 5.90
CA ARG A 162 -2.62 -2.64 7.29
C ARG A 162 -3.53 -3.68 7.93
N TYR A 163 -3.13 -4.96 7.88
CA TYR A 163 -3.90 -6.05 8.47
C TYR A 163 -3.77 -6.06 9.99
N ASP A 164 -4.90 -6.12 10.69
CA ASP A 164 -4.92 -6.18 12.15
C ASP A 164 -4.42 -7.52 12.70
N TYR A 165 -4.65 -8.63 11.97
CA TYR A 165 -4.45 -10.01 12.44
C TYR A 165 -3.64 -10.92 11.52
N GLY A 166 -2.85 -10.35 10.60
CA GLY A 166 -2.05 -11.13 9.65
C GLY A 166 -2.87 -12.16 8.87
N ILE A 167 -2.27 -13.33 8.64
CA ILE A 167 -2.98 -14.50 8.07
C ILE A 167 -3.50 -15.41 9.19
N PHE A 168 -2.59 -15.96 10.00
CA PHE A 168 -2.81 -16.68 11.26
C PHE A 168 -1.45 -17.01 11.92
N SER A 169 -1.46 -17.27 13.22
CA SER A 169 -0.39 -17.89 13.97
C SER A 169 -0.58 -19.41 14.02
N GLN A 170 0.42 -20.17 13.59
CA GLN A 170 0.36 -21.64 13.58
C GLN A 170 0.73 -22.21 14.94
N LYS A 171 -0.13 -23.07 15.51
CA LYS A 171 0.20 -23.93 16.64
C LYS A 171 0.03 -25.40 16.26
N ILE A 172 0.87 -26.26 16.84
CA ILE A 172 0.75 -27.70 16.70
C ILE A 172 0.17 -28.28 17.98
N LYS A 173 -1.06 -28.79 17.91
CA LYS A 173 -1.75 -29.49 19.01
C LYS A 173 -2.02 -30.92 18.56
N GLU A 174 -1.52 -31.90 19.31
CA GLU A 174 -1.69 -33.34 19.02
C GLU A 174 -1.28 -33.75 17.58
N GLY A 175 -0.18 -33.16 17.08
CA GLY A 175 0.33 -33.44 15.73
C GLY A 175 -0.49 -32.81 14.59
N ARG A 176 -1.44 -31.92 14.90
CA ARG A 176 -2.26 -31.20 13.92
C ARG A 176 -2.07 -29.69 14.03
N GLN A 177 -2.21 -29.02 12.89
CA GLN A 177 -2.25 -27.57 12.84
C GLN A 177 -3.54 -27.05 13.48
N VAL A 178 -3.40 -25.99 14.26
CA VAL A 178 -4.48 -25.16 14.79
C VAL A 178 -4.11 -23.71 14.54
N GLU A 179 -5.01 -22.98 13.87
CA GLU A 179 -4.85 -21.56 13.57
C GLU A 179 -5.38 -20.68 14.72
N GLU A 180 -4.56 -19.72 15.15
CA GLU A 180 -4.98 -18.66 16.07
C GLU A 180 -4.72 -17.28 15.43
N PRO A 181 -5.43 -16.19 15.80
CA PRO A 181 -5.16 -14.86 15.23
C PRO A 181 -3.72 -14.39 15.52
N ASP A 182 -3.10 -13.71 14.55
CA ASP A 182 -1.79 -13.09 14.72
C ASP A 182 -1.95 -11.68 15.31
N ASP A 183 -1.91 -11.59 16.65
CA ASP A 183 -2.14 -10.37 17.44
C ASP A 183 -0.95 -9.38 17.46
N TRP A 184 -0.19 -9.25 16.37
CA TRP A 184 1.04 -8.42 16.30
C TRP A 184 0.85 -6.94 16.67
N LEU A 185 -0.38 -6.42 16.57
CA LEU A 185 -0.72 -5.03 16.93
C LEU A 185 -1.25 -4.85 18.35
N ARG A 186 -1.37 -5.93 19.13
CA ARG A 186 -1.98 -5.93 20.48
C ARG A 186 -1.36 -4.89 21.42
N PHE A 187 -0.05 -4.69 21.32
CA PHE A 187 0.70 -3.74 22.16
C PHE A 187 1.15 -2.49 21.39
N GLY A 188 0.55 -2.25 20.22
CA GLY A 188 0.93 -1.18 19.31
C GLY A 188 2.17 -1.52 18.49
N ASN A 189 2.46 -0.68 17.50
CA ASN A 189 3.62 -0.80 16.63
C ASN A 189 4.44 0.50 16.71
N PRO A 190 5.68 0.48 17.23
CA PRO A 190 6.48 1.70 17.38
C PRO A 190 6.94 2.27 16.02
N TRP A 191 6.92 1.48 14.94
CA TRP A 191 7.47 1.87 13.63
C TRP A 191 6.48 2.62 12.74
N GLU A 192 5.18 2.47 12.97
CA GLU A 192 4.17 3.11 12.14
C GLU A 192 3.81 4.52 12.62
N LYS A 193 3.42 5.36 11.67
CA LYS A 193 2.85 6.68 11.93
C LYS A 193 1.50 6.81 11.24
N ALA A 194 0.44 6.87 12.05
CA ALA A 194 -0.89 7.26 11.63
C ALA A 194 -0.89 8.67 10.99
N ARG A 195 -1.60 8.81 9.87
CA ARG A 195 -1.76 10.06 9.10
C ARG A 195 -3.24 10.41 8.87
N PRO A 196 -4.03 10.67 9.93
CA PRO A 196 -5.45 10.99 9.80
C PRO A 196 -5.72 12.21 8.89
N GLU A 197 -4.74 13.11 8.73
CA GLU A 197 -4.82 14.27 7.83
C GLU A 197 -4.90 13.91 6.33
N TYR A 198 -4.65 12.65 5.96
CA TYR A 198 -4.72 12.15 4.59
C TYR A 198 -5.75 11.03 4.42
N MET A 199 -6.84 11.02 5.22
CA MET A 199 -7.93 10.06 5.01
C MET A 199 -8.61 10.28 3.65
N ILE A 200 -8.92 9.18 2.96
CA ILE A 200 -9.49 9.19 1.60
C ILE A 200 -10.80 8.38 1.59
N PRO A 201 -11.89 8.87 0.97
CA PRO A 201 -13.09 8.07 0.78
C PRO A 201 -12.89 7.04 -0.34
N VAL A 202 -13.37 5.82 -0.12
CA VAL A 202 -13.45 4.74 -1.10
C VAL A 202 -14.90 4.29 -1.19
N ASN A 203 -15.38 4.13 -2.42
CA ASN A 203 -16.78 3.83 -2.71
C ASN A 203 -16.98 2.36 -3.06
N PHE A 204 -18.11 1.78 -2.68
CA PHE A 204 -18.54 0.43 -3.06
C PHE A 204 -20.01 0.45 -3.47
N TYR A 205 -20.44 -0.56 -4.23
CA TYR A 205 -21.81 -0.75 -4.69
C TYR A 205 -22.33 0.44 -5.51
N GLY A 206 -23.60 0.81 -5.35
CA GLY A 206 -24.23 1.89 -6.09
C GLY A 206 -24.57 1.51 -7.53
N ASN A 207 -24.77 2.52 -8.36
CA ASN A 207 -25.15 2.37 -9.76
C ASN A 207 -24.55 3.47 -10.63
N THR A 208 -24.50 3.23 -11.93
CA THR A 208 -24.09 4.22 -12.92
C THR A 208 -25.31 4.98 -13.44
N GLU A 209 -25.18 6.29 -13.59
CA GLU A 209 -26.19 7.16 -14.18
C GLU A 209 -25.56 8.03 -15.25
N ARG A 210 -26.25 8.19 -16.38
CA ARG A 210 -25.78 9.07 -17.45
C ARG A 210 -26.45 10.44 -17.32
N ARG A 211 -25.66 11.48 -17.08
CA ARG A 211 -26.11 12.88 -16.98
C ARG A 211 -25.18 13.76 -17.81
N ASP A 212 -25.74 14.67 -18.60
CA ASP A 212 -24.98 15.61 -19.45
C ASP A 212 -23.93 14.93 -20.35
N GLY A 213 -24.27 13.75 -20.87
CA GLY A 213 -23.37 12.94 -21.71
C GLY A 213 -22.27 12.20 -20.97
N LYS A 214 -22.10 12.41 -19.66
CA LYS A 214 -21.11 11.76 -18.79
C LYS A 214 -21.74 10.67 -17.92
N THR A 215 -20.94 9.68 -17.54
CA THR A 215 -21.35 8.65 -16.60
C THR A 215 -20.91 9.03 -15.19
N HIS A 216 -21.84 8.96 -14.24
CA HIS A 216 -21.59 9.21 -12.82
C HIS A 216 -21.82 7.92 -12.04
N TRP A 217 -20.91 7.60 -11.13
CA TRP A 217 -21.09 6.52 -10.17
C TRP A 217 -21.68 7.08 -8.87
N VAL A 218 -22.91 6.68 -8.55
CA VAL A 218 -23.73 7.29 -7.48
C VAL A 218 -24.34 6.22 -6.58
N ASN A 219 -24.96 6.65 -5.48
CA ASN A 219 -25.62 5.79 -4.47
C ASN A 219 -24.66 4.75 -3.86
N THR A 220 -23.40 5.12 -3.69
CA THR A 220 -22.34 4.24 -3.20
C THR A 220 -22.29 4.19 -1.68
N GLN A 221 -21.87 3.05 -1.13
CA GLN A 221 -21.42 2.96 0.25
C GLN A 221 -19.98 3.49 0.37
N VAL A 222 -19.74 4.38 1.33
CA VAL A 222 -18.41 4.99 1.55
C VAL A 222 -17.70 4.31 2.72
N VAL A 223 -16.42 3.99 2.53
CA VAL A 223 -15.47 3.57 3.58
C VAL A 223 -14.26 4.49 3.51
N PHE A 224 -13.70 4.89 4.65
CA PHE A 224 -12.50 5.72 4.68
C PHE A 224 -11.23 4.88 4.75
N ALA A 225 -10.24 5.25 3.94
CA ALA A 225 -8.88 4.75 3.99
C ALA A 225 -8.00 5.68 4.82
N MET A 226 -7.61 5.21 5.99
CA MET A 226 -6.67 5.90 6.87
C MET A 226 -5.24 5.40 6.60
N PRO A 227 -4.31 6.27 6.18
CA PRO A 227 -2.94 5.85 5.93
C PRO A 227 -2.13 5.73 7.22
N TYR A 228 -1.31 4.69 7.25
CA TYR A 228 -0.25 4.46 8.21
C TYR A 228 1.06 4.36 7.45
N ASP A 229 2.02 5.22 7.79
CA ASP A 229 3.32 5.25 7.14
C ASP A 229 4.37 4.54 8.00
N SER A 230 5.12 3.61 7.41
CA SER A 230 6.31 3.00 8.00
C SER A 230 7.56 3.42 7.20
N PRO A 231 8.61 3.93 7.87
CA PRO A 231 9.85 4.33 7.21
C PRO A 231 10.65 3.09 6.75
N VAL A 232 11.23 3.17 5.55
CA VAL A 232 12.09 2.11 4.99
C VAL A 232 13.50 2.69 4.76
N PRO A 233 14.46 2.45 5.67
CA PRO A 233 15.81 2.97 5.51
C PRO A 233 16.61 2.23 4.45
N GLY A 234 17.38 2.97 3.65
CA GLY A 234 18.41 2.40 2.77
C GLY A 234 19.72 2.18 3.51
N TYR A 235 20.50 1.20 3.07
CA TYR A 235 21.78 0.85 3.70
C TYR A 235 22.79 1.99 3.58
N LYS A 236 23.10 2.64 4.72
CA LYS A 236 24.17 3.63 4.90
C LYS A 236 24.17 4.80 3.88
N ASN A 237 23.01 5.19 3.36
CA ASN A 237 22.88 6.24 2.35
C ASN A 237 21.99 7.43 2.76
N ASN A 238 21.45 7.43 3.99
CA ASN A 238 20.52 8.41 4.54
C ASN A 238 19.16 8.57 3.81
N THR A 239 18.90 7.76 2.78
CA THR A 239 17.59 7.69 2.12
C THR A 239 16.66 6.87 3.00
N VAL A 240 15.46 7.41 3.25
CA VAL A 240 14.39 6.67 3.93
C VAL A 240 13.12 6.82 3.10
N ASN A 241 12.76 5.73 2.42
CA ASN A 241 11.53 5.63 1.65
C ASN A 241 10.33 5.36 2.58
N THR A 242 9.14 5.22 2.00
CA THR A 242 7.89 5.04 2.77
C THR A 242 7.16 3.80 2.28
N MET A 243 6.78 2.94 3.22
CA MET A 243 5.70 1.98 3.02
C MET A 243 4.42 2.61 3.61
N ARG A 244 3.38 2.76 2.80
CA ARG A 244 2.09 3.30 3.20
C ARG A 244 1.04 2.20 3.18
N LEU A 245 0.43 1.94 4.32
CA LEU A 245 -0.57 0.90 4.50
C LEU A 245 -1.92 1.54 4.84
N TRP A 246 -2.97 1.03 4.21
CA TRP A 246 -4.33 1.54 4.42
C TRP A 246 -5.08 0.71 5.47
N SER A 247 -5.65 1.39 6.46
CA SER A 247 -6.62 0.84 7.39
C SER A 247 -8.02 1.32 7.03
N ALA A 248 -8.98 0.39 6.94
CA ALA A 248 -10.37 0.72 6.68
C ALA A 248 -11.03 1.27 7.95
N LYS A 249 -11.73 2.40 7.79
CA LYS A 249 -12.45 3.10 8.85
C LYS A 249 -13.87 3.38 8.40
N SER A 250 -14.81 3.18 9.32
CA SER A 250 -16.21 3.55 9.09
C SER A 250 -16.35 5.08 8.97
N PRO A 251 -17.22 5.59 8.09
CA PRO A 251 -17.56 7.02 8.04
C PRO A 251 -18.27 7.52 9.30
N ASN A 252 -18.96 6.62 10.00
CA ASN A 252 -19.74 6.98 11.18
C ASN A 252 -18.88 6.82 12.44
N SER A 253 -18.46 7.94 13.03
CA SER A 253 -18.01 7.95 14.42
C SER A 253 -19.24 7.84 15.32
N PHE A 254 -19.78 6.62 15.49
CA PHE A 254 -20.90 6.28 16.37
C PHE A 254 -22.24 7.00 16.05
N ASN A 255 -23.24 6.26 15.58
CA ASN A 255 -24.57 6.84 15.32
C ASN A 255 -25.39 6.90 16.63
N LEU A 256 -25.43 8.08 17.25
CA LEU A 256 -26.22 8.36 18.46
C LEU A 256 -27.72 8.08 18.28
N THR A 257 -28.25 8.14 17.07
CA THR A 257 -29.68 7.90 16.79
C THR A 257 -30.02 6.43 17.02
N PHE A 258 -29.30 5.51 16.36
CA PHE A 258 -29.45 4.06 16.59
C PHE A 258 -29.18 3.69 18.05
N PHE A 259 -28.20 4.32 18.69
CA PHE A 259 -27.91 4.10 20.10
C PHE A 259 -29.07 4.55 21.01
N ASN A 260 -29.65 5.72 20.77
CA ASN A 260 -30.76 6.26 21.56
C ASN A 260 -32.08 5.51 21.31
N ASP A 261 -32.25 4.93 20.12
CA ASP A 261 -33.42 4.12 19.76
C ASP A 261 -33.31 2.67 20.29
N GLY A 262 -32.21 2.33 20.96
CA GLY A 262 -31.97 1.02 21.56
C GLY A 262 -31.43 -0.03 20.58
N ASP A 263 -31.13 0.34 19.34
CA ASP A 263 -30.51 -0.53 18.33
C ASP A 263 -28.98 -0.47 18.36
N TYR A 264 -28.44 -0.90 19.50
CA TYR A 264 -27.00 -0.91 19.76
C TYR A 264 -26.23 -1.84 18.82
N VAL A 265 -26.89 -2.88 18.31
CA VAL A 265 -26.27 -3.91 17.49
C VAL A 265 -26.05 -3.39 16.08
N GLU A 266 -27.06 -2.80 15.45
CA GLU A 266 -26.95 -2.30 14.08
C GLU A 266 -25.89 -1.18 13.95
N ALA A 267 -25.83 -0.28 14.93
CA ALA A 267 -24.81 0.79 14.98
C ALA A 267 -23.36 0.28 15.00
N VAL A 268 -23.13 -0.93 15.52
CA VAL A 268 -21.80 -1.56 15.63
C VAL A 268 -21.51 -2.46 14.42
N LEU A 269 -22.54 -3.09 13.84
CA LEU A 269 -22.40 -3.96 12.67
C LEU A 269 -21.85 -3.22 11.45
N ASP A 270 -22.40 -2.05 11.12
CA ASP A 270 -21.93 -1.23 9.98
C ASP A 270 -20.44 -0.88 10.10
N ARG A 271 -20.01 -0.55 11.32
CA ARG A 271 -18.61 -0.27 11.61
C ARG A 271 -17.73 -1.49 11.39
N ASN A 272 -18.14 -2.64 11.93
CA ASN A 272 -17.40 -3.89 11.76
C ASN A 272 -17.31 -4.29 10.28
N HIS A 273 -18.38 -4.13 9.49
CA HIS A 273 -18.36 -4.43 8.06
C HIS A 273 -17.36 -3.59 7.28
N ALA A 274 -17.26 -2.29 7.57
CA ALA A 274 -16.28 -1.41 6.95
C ALA A 274 -14.84 -1.80 7.36
N GLU A 275 -14.61 -2.05 8.65
CA GLU A 275 -13.28 -2.36 9.20
C GLU A 275 -12.79 -3.75 8.80
N ASN A 276 -13.69 -4.72 8.52
CA ASN A 276 -13.34 -6.08 8.09
C ASN A 276 -12.42 -6.12 6.86
N ILE A 277 -12.47 -5.09 5.99
CA ILE A 277 -11.60 -4.97 4.82
C ILE A 277 -10.12 -5.05 5.22
N SER A 278 -9.69 -4.43 6.31
CA SER A 278 -8.28 -4.45 6.72
C SER A 278 -8.00 -5.34 7.93
N ARG A 279 -8.83 -6.36 8.22
CA ARG A 279 -8.61 -7.23 9.39
C ARG A 279 -7.64 -8.36 9.15
N VAL A 280 -7.88 -9.19 8.14
CA VAL A 280 -7.14 -10.44 7.89
C VAL A 280 -6.68 -10.49 6.44
N LEU A 281 -5.46 -10.98 6.21
CA LEU A 281 -4.87 -11.23 4.90
C LEU A 281 -5.48 -12.50 4.28
N TYR A 282 -5.91 -12.43 3.01
CA TYR A 282 -6.54 -13.53 2.27
C TYR A 282 -7.70 -14.21 3.01
N PRO A 283 -8.84 -13.51 3.21
CA PRO A 283 -10.01 -14.13 3.79
C PRO A 283 -10.46 -15.34 2.95
N ASN A 284 -11.00 -16.37 3.62
CA ASN A 284 -11.43 -17.60 2.97
C ASN A 284 -12.46 -17.32 1.86
N ASP A 285 -12.07 -17.52 0.61
CA ASP A 285 -12.84 -17.20 -0.59
C ASP A 285 -13.61 -18.40 -1.16
N ASN A 286 -13.72 -19.50 -0.41
CA ASN A 286 -14.59 -20.62 -0.78
C ASN A 286 -16.08 -20.26 -0.62
N VAL A 287 -16.39 -19.26 0.20
CA VAL A 287 -17.75 -18.71 0.39
C VAL A 287 -17.93 -17.42 -0.40
N VAL A 288 -19.17 -17.10 -0.76
CA VAL A 288 -19.51 -15.93 -1.60
C VAL A 288 -19.10 -14.62 -0.91
N GLU A 289 -19.34 -14.52 0.38
CA GLU A 289 -18.99 -13.38 1.22
C GLU A 289 -17.48 -13.15 1.27
N GLY A 290 -16.69 -14.25 1.27
CA GLY A 290 -15.24 -14.21 1.25
C GLY A 290 -14.68 -13.70 -0.08
N LYS A 291 -15.25 -14.15 -1.20
CA LYS A 291 -14.91 -13.63 -2.54
C LYS A 291 -15.16 -12.13 -2.64
N GLU A 292 -16.30 -11.69 -2.14
CA GLU A 292 -16.64 -10.27 -2.10
C GLU A 292 -15.68 -9.47 -1.21
N LEU A 293 -15.33 -9.98 -0.03
CA LEU A 293 -14.39 -9.31 0.87
C LEU A 293 -12.98 -9.20 0.25
N ARG A 294 -12.52 -10.24 -0.45
CA ARG A 294 -11.25 -10.22 -1.17
C ARG A 294 -11.24 -9.16 -2.29
N LEU A 295 -12.28 -9.10 -3.11
CA LEU A 295 -12.41 -8.05 -4.13
C LEU A 295 -12.51 -6.64 -3.50
N LYS A 296 -13.17 -6.50 -2.35
CA LYS A 296 -13.19 -5.23 -1.59
C LYS A 296 -11.79 -4.83 -1.13
N GLN A 297 -10.97 -5.76 -0.64
CA GLN A 297 -9.58 -5.51 -0.24
C GLN A 297 -8.73 -4.98 -1.39
N GLU A 298 -8.78 -5.67 -2.52
CA GLU A 298 -8.06 -5.28 -3.75
C GLU A 298 -8.46 -3.89 -4.21
N TYR A 299 -9.77 -3.64 -4.35
CA TYR A 299 -10.27 -2.34 -4.77
C TYR A 299 -9.94 -1.24 -3.76
N PHE A 300 -10.07 -1.52 -2.46
CA PHE A 300 -9.79 -0.56 -1.40
C PHE A 300 -8.35 -0.07 -1.44
N MET A 301 -7.41 -1.00 -1.52
CA MET A 301 -5.98 -0.69 -1.63
C MET A 301 -5.70 0.13 -2.88
N VAL A 302 -6.26 -0.27 -4.02
CA VAL A 302 -6.08 0.41 -5.30
C VAL A 302 -6.65 1.84 -5.29
N ALA A 303 -7.92 2.00 -4.90
CA ALA A 303 -8.63 3.27 -4.97
C ALA A 303 -8.02 4.32 -4.04
N ALA A 304 -7.65 3.93 -2.81
CA ALA A 304 -6.97 4.83 -1.88
C ALA A 304 -5.58 5.22 -2.40
N THR A 305 -4.82 4.25 -2.92
CA THR A 305 -3.47 4.48 -3.46
C THR A 305 -3.49 5.42 -4.66
N LEU A 306 -4.35 5.19 -5.65
CA LEU A 306 -4.39 6.03 -6.85
C LEU A 306 -4.82 7.46 -6.54
N GLN A 307 -5.75 7.66 -5.61
CA GLN A 307 -6.10 9.00 -5.14
C GLN A 307 -4.91 9.71 -4.45
N ASP A 308 -4.12 9.02 -3.62
CA ASP A 308 -2.90 9.63 -3.04
C ASP A 308 -1.83 9.92 -4.10
N VAL A 309 -1.65 9.02 -5.07
CA VAL A 309 -0.71 9.19 -6.19
C VAL A 309 -1.07 10.41 -7.03
N ILE A 310 -2.35 10.55 -7.43
CA ILE A 310 -2.83 11.72 -8.19
C ILE A 310 -2.68 12.99 -7.37
N ARG A 311 -3.08 12.99 -6.09
CA ARG A 311 -2.88 14.14 -5.18
C ARG A 311 -1.42 14.56 -5.14
N ARG A 312 -0.49 13.60 -5.04
CA ARG A 312 0.95 13.86 -4.98
C ARG A 312 1.53 14.29 -6.34
N PHE A 313 0.98 13.81 -7.45
CA PHE A 313 1.33 14.26 -8.80
C PHE A 313 0.92 15.72 -9.04
N LYS A 314 -0.30 16.09 -8.60
CA LYS A 314 -0.80 17.47 -8.66
C LYS A 314 0.00 18.43 -7.77
N SER A 315 0.46 17.95 -6.63
CA SER A 315 1.26 18.71 -5.64
C SER A 315 2.76 18.66 -5.96
N SER A 316 3.17 19.28 -7.07
CA SER A 316 4.55 19.19 -7.58
C SER A 316 5.54 20.25 -7.05
N LYS A 317 5.11 21.15 -6.14
CA LYS A 317 5.97 22.21 -5.59
C LYS A 317 6.13 22.07 -4.08
N PHE A 318 7.38 22.10 -3.62
CA PHE A 318 7.69 22.06 -2.20
C PHE A 318 6.98 23.16 -1.41
N GLY A 319 6.36 22.77 -0.29
CA GLY A 319 5.66 23.69 0.62
C GLY A 319 4.30 24.21 0.12
N CYS A 320 3.80 23.73 -1.03
CA CYS A 320 2.49 24.07 -1.55
C CYS A 320 1.59 22.83 -1.53
N ARG A 321 0.32 23.00 -1.10
CA ARG A 321 -0.71 21.95 -1.14
C ARG A 321 -1.66 22.12 -2.32
N ASP A 322 -1.52 23.20 -3.08
CA ASP A 322 -2.39 23.48 -4.21
C ASP A 322 -2.03 22.59 -5.40
N ALA A 323 -3.04 22.27 -6.22
CA ALA A 323 -2.84 21.54 -7.46
C ALA A 323 -2.16 22.46 -8.48
N ILE A 324 -0.85 22.24 -8.69
CA ILE A 324 -0.04 23.03 -9.63
C ILE A 324 0.04 22.33 -10.99
N ARG A 325 0.19 21.00 -10.98
CA ARG A 325 0.19 20.20 -12.19
C ARG A 325 -1.23 19.75 -12.48
N THR A 326 -1.84 20.34 -13.51
CA THR A 326 -3.20 20.01 -13.96
C THR A 326 -3.20 19.16 -15.23
N ASP A 327 -2.14 19.24 -16.03
CA ASP A 327 -1.96 18.40 -17.22
C ASP A 327 -1.40 17.01 -16.84
N PHE A 328 -2.14 15.97 -17.26
CA PHE A 328 -1.80 14.57 -17.04
C PHE A 328 -0.94 13.97 -18.17
N SER A 329 -0.64 14.70 -19.24
CA SER A 329 0.27 14.22 -20.31
C SER A 329 1.64 13.79 -19.76
N ALA A 330 2.12 14.46 -18.71
CA ALA A 330 3.36 14.14 -18.01
C ALA A 330 3.23 13.04 -16.95
N PHE A 331 2.03 12.47 -16.73
CA PHE A 331 1.79 11.46 -15.69
C PHE A 331 2.68 10.22 -15.84
N PRO A 332 2.79 9.57 -17.02
CA PRO A 332 3.70 8.43 -17.20
C PRO A 332 5.18 8.78 -17.01
N ASN A 333 5.56 10.04 -17.20
CA ASN A 333 6.94 10.52 -17.00
C ASN A 333 7.26 10.79 -15.52
N LYS A 334 6.24 10.86 -14.65
CA LYS A 334 6.39 11.20 -13.23
C LYS A 334 5.89 10.09 -12.30
N VAL A 335 5.12 9.14 -12.81
CA VAL A 335 4.52 8.04 -12.06
C VAL A 335 4.80 6.72 -12.78
N ALA A 336 5.31 5.74 -12.05
CA ALA A 336 5.33 4.34 -12.45
C ALA A 336 4.57 3.52 -11.41
N LEU A 337 3.58 2.76 -11.85
CA LEU A 337 2.77 1.86 -11.03
C LEU A 337 3.21 0.42 -11.35
N GLN A 338 3.80 -0.27 -10.37
CA GLN A 338 4.11 -1.68 -10.50
C GLN A 338 3.00 -2.51 -9.85
N LEU A 339 2.40 -3.39 -10.63
CA LEU A 339 1.38 -4.34 -10.21
C LEU A 339 2.06 -5.65 -9.80
N ASN A 340 2.10 -5.93 -8.49
CA ASN A 340 2.67 -7.16 -7.94
C ASN A 340 1.61 -8.27 -7.98
N ASP A 341 1.69 -9.12 -9.01
CA ASP A 341 0.64 -10.07 -9.39
C ASP A 341 -0.69 -9.37 -9.79
N THR A 342 -1.77 -10.14 -9.90
CA THR A 342 -3.08 -9.69 -10.39
C THR A 342 -3.94 -8.97 -9.34
N HIS A 343 -3.60 -9.06 -8.05
CA HIS A 343 -4.37 -8.42 -6.97
C HIS A 343 -4.58 -6.90 -7.18
N PRO A 344 -3.57 -6.10 -7.58
CA PRO A 344 -3.78 -4.68 -7.89
C PRO A 344 -4.27 -4.41 -9.31
N ALA A 345 -4.73 -5.40 -10.10
CA ALA A 345 -5.14 -5.22 -11.50
C ALA A 345 -6.29 -4.19 -11.67
N LEU A 346 -7.11 -3.99 -10.64
CA LEU A 346 -8.13 -2.94 -10.60
C LEU A 346 -7.56 -1.52 -10.71
N ALA A 347 -6.25 -1.33 -10.55
CA ALA A 347 -5.59 -0.04 -10.77
C ALA A 347 -5.78 0.48 -12.20
N ILE A 348 -5.87 -0.42 -13.17
CA ILE A 348 -6.10 -0.06 -14.58
C ILE A 348 -7.48 0.61 -14.76
N PRO A 349 -8.61 -0.06 -14.44
CA PRO A 349 -9.93 0.55 -14.58
C PRO A 349 -10.19 1.69 -13.59
N GLU A 350 -9.62 1.67 -12.37
CA GLU A 350 -9.77 2.79 -11.44
C GLU A 350 -9.02 4.04 -11.90
N LEU A 351 -7.81 3.91 -12.46
CA LEU A 351 -7.10 5.05 -13.02
C LEU A 351 -7.82 5.61 -14.24
N MET A 352 -8.37 4.74 -15.11
CA MET A 352 -9.26 5.17 -16.19
C MET A 352 -10.47 5.95 -15.66
N ARG A 353 -11.14 5.44 -14.62
CA ARG A 353 -12.31 6.09 -14.00
C ARG A 353 -11.94 7.46 -13.44
N LEU A 354 -10.84 7.57 -12.71
CA LEU A 354 -10.38 8.85 -12.14
C LEU A 354 -10.06 9.85 -13.27
N LEU A 355 -9.33 9.43 -14.30
CA LEU A 355 -8.96 10.33 -15.41
C LEU A 355 -10.18 10.78 -16.23
N ILE A 356 -11.14 9.90 -16.51
CA ILE A 356 -12.30 10.23 -17.35
C ILE A 356 -13.39 10.91 -16.53
N ASP A 357 -13.83 10.29 -15.44
CA ASP A 357 -15.03 10.72 -14.73
C ASP A 357 -14.74 11.92 -13.80
N VAL A 358 -13.52 12.01 -13.26
CA VAL A 358 -13.13 13.08 -12.30
C VAL A 358 -12.30 14.16 -12.99
N GLU A 359 -11.25 13.78 -13.72
CA GLU A 359 -10.35 14.72 -14.37
C GLU A 359 -10.83 15.16 -15.77
N ASN A 360 -11.91 14.56 -16.28
CA ASN A 360 -12.55 14.90 -17.55
C ASN A 360 -11.66 14.72 -18.80
N LEU A 361 -10.79 13.72 -18.79
CA LEU A 361 -10.01 13.35 -19.96
C LEU A 361 -10.85 12.55 -20.97
N GLU A 362 -10.50 12.69 -22.24
CA GLU A 362 -10.98 11.82 -23.31
C GLU A 362 -10.40 10.41 -23.15
N TRP A 363 -11.17 9.40 -23.56
CA TRP A 363 -10.81 7.99 -23.41
C TRP A 363 -9.40 7.67 -23.91
N GLU A 364 -9.07 8.06 -25.14
CA GLU A 364 -7.77 7.71 -25.75
C GLU A 364 -6.58 8.27 -24.95
N LYS A 365 -6.68 9.53 -24.52
CA LYS A 365 -5.64 10.17 -23.72
C LYS A 365 -5.50 9.49 -22.36
N ALA A 366 -6.62 9.18 -21.71
CA ALA A 366 -6.62 8.47 -20.43
C ALA A 366 -5.99 7.08 -20.58
N TRP A 367 -6.32 6.36 -21.65
CA TRP A 367 -5.80 5.02 -21.92
C TRP A 367 -4.28 5.03 -22.18
N ASP A 368 -3.77 5.98 -22.97
CA ASP A 368 -2.33 6.15 -23.20
C ASP A 368 -1.57 6.42 -21.89
N ILE A 369 -2.16 7.24 -21.00
CA ILE A 369 -1.60 7.51 -19.67
C ILE A 369 -1.56 6.24 -18.82
N VAL A 370 -2.66 5.48 -18.78
CA VAL A 370 -2.76 4.26 -17.98
C VAL A 370 -1.73 3.22 -18.43
N VAL A 371 -1.68 2.92 -19.73
CA VAL A 371 -0.71 1.97 -20.28
C VAL A 371 0.73 2.44 -20.02
N GLY A 372 1.02 3.73 -20.22
CA GLY A 372 2.34 4.30 -19.99
C GLY A 372 2.77 4.32 -18.51
N ALA A 373 1.84 4.31 -17.58
CA ALA A 373 2.12 4.31 -16.14
C ALA A 373 2.20 2.90 -15.52
N CYS A 374 1.44 1.92 -16.04
CA CYS A 374 1.32 0.59 -15.45
C CYS A 374 2.30 -0.44 -16.03
N ALA A 375 2.89 -1.25 -15.15
CA ALA A 375 3.67 -2.45 -15.48
C ALA A 375 3.24 -3.62 -14.59
N TYR A 376 3.22 -4.84 -15.15
CA TYR A 376 2.67 -6.03 -14.49
C TYR A 376 3.73 -7.13 -14.30
N THR A 377 3.90 -7.58 -13.05
CA THR A 377 4.70 -8.77 -12.74
C THR A 377 3.78 -9.97 -12.53
N ASN A 378 3.99 -11.04 -13.30
CA ASN A 378 3.30 -12.31 -13.09
C ASN A 378 4.17 -13.28 -12.25
N HIS A 379 3.54 -13.97 -11.31
CA HIS A 379 4.17 -14.93 -10.40
C HIS A 379 3.70 -16.38 -10.58
N THR A 380 2.76 -16.65 -11.50
CA THR A 380 2.15 -17.96 -11.65
C THR A 380 1.99 -18.39 -13.10
N ILE A 381 2.27 -19.67 -13.34
CA ILE A 381 2.04 -20.35 -14.62
C ILE A 381 0.76 -21.20 -14.62
N LEU A 382 0.17 -21.43 -13.45
CA LEU A 382 -1.00 -22.29 -13.28
C LEU A 382 -2.26 -21.50 -13.67
N PRO A 383 -2.97 -21.89 -14.74
CA PRO A 383 -4.15 -21.15 -15.20
C PRO A 383 -5.24 -21.03 -14.13
N GLU A 384 -5.37 -22.03 -13.26
CA GLU A 384 -6.31 -22.06 -12.14
C GLU A 384 -5.99 -21.06 -11.03
N ALA A 385 -4.74 -20.60 -10.94
CA ALA A 385 -4.31 -19.58 -9.99
C ALA A 385 -4.45 -18.15 -10.54
N LEU A 386 -4.77 -17.99 -11.84
CA LEU A 386 -5.04 -16.69 -12.43
C LEU A 386 -6.43 -16.21 -12.02
N GLU A 387 -6.49 -15.03 -11.42
CA GLU A 387 -7.69 -14.52 -10.80
C GLU A 387 -8.82 -14.24 -11.81
N ARG A 388 -10.01 -14.78 -11.51
CA ARG A 388 -11.24 -14.65 -12.30
C ARG A 388 -12.39 -14.18 -11.43
N TRP A 389 -12.83 -12.95 -11.65
CA TRP A 389 -14.01 -12.42 -10.98
C TRP A 389 -15.26 -12.62 -11.83
N THR A 390 -16.36 -13.06 -11.20
CA THR A 390 -17.64 -13.16 -11.91
C THR A 390 -18.15 -11.77 -12.26
N VAL A 391 -18.76 -11.64 -13.43
CA VAL A 391 -19.35 -10.38 -13.88
C VAL A 391 -20.43 -9.92 -12.90
N ASP A 392 -21.24 -10.82 -12.34
CA ASP A 392 -22.30 -10.47 -11.38
C ASP A 392 -21.73 -9.81 -10.10
N LEU A 393 -20.60 -10.31 -9.60
CA LEU A 393 -19.95 -9.74 -8.42
C LEU A 393 -19.40 -8.34 -8.73
N LEU A 394 -18.70 -8.19 -9.85
CA LEU A 394 -18.18 -6.90 -10.30
C LEU A 394 -19.30 -5.90 -10.59
N GLN A 395 -20.40 -6.34 -11.21
CA GLN A 395 -21.53 -5.48 -11.52
C GLN A 395 -22.19 -4.94 -10.25
N ARG A 396 -22.33 -5.78 -9.22
CA ARG A 396 -22.89 -5.37 -7.94
C ARG A 396 -21.96 -4.46 -7.16
N LEU A 397 -20.67 -4.80 -7.08
CA LEU A 397 -19.73 -4.11 -6.20
C LEU A 397 -19.08 -2.87 -6.86
N LEU A 398 -18.76 -2.95 -8.15
CA LEU A 398 -17.97 -1.99 -8.91
C LEU A 398 -18.57 -1.76 -10.32
N PRO A 399 -19.83 -1.31 -10.43
CA PRO A 399 -20.55 -1.25 -11.71
C PRO A 399 -19.84 -0.40 -12.76
N ARG A 400 -19.27 0.74 -12.34
CA ARG A 400 -18.55 1.65 -13.25
C ARG A 400 -17.26 1.03 -13.80
N HIS A 401 -16.55 0.27 -12.98
CA HIS A 401 -15.32 -0.42 -13.39
C HIS A 401 -15.61 -1.52 -14.38
N LEU A 402 -16.71 -2.25 -14.22
CA LEU A 402 -17.14 -3.26 -15.18
C LEU A 402 -17.43 -2.65 -16.56
N GLU A 403 -18.11 -1.49 -16.62
CA GLU A 403 -18.31 -0.76 -17.89
C GLU A 403 -16.97 -0.40 -18.56
N ILE A 404 -16.02 0.10 -17.77
CA ILE A 404 -14.68 0.44 -18.25
C ILE A 404 -13.94 -0.80 -18.76
N MET A 405 -14.01 -1.93 -18.03
CA MET A 405 -13.41 -3.20 -18.45
C MET A 405 -14.02 -3.71 -19.76
N TYR A 406 -15.33 -3.58 -19.94
CA TYR A 406 -15.98 -3.93 -21.21
C TYR A 406 -15.53 -3.05 -22.37
N GLU A 407 -15.40 -1.74 -22.16
CA GLU A 407 -14.90 -0.82 -23.19
C GLU A 407 -13.43 -1.11 -23.54
N ILE A 408 -12.58 -1.39 -22.54
CA ILE A 408 -11.19 -1.86 -22.75
C ILE A 408 -11.20 -3.12 -23.62
N ASN A 409 -12.01 -4.12 -23.27
CA ASN A 409 -12.10 -5.37 -24.02
C ASN A 409 -12.58 -5.15 -25.46
N SER A 410 -13.62 -4.34 -25.65
CA SER A 410 -14.16 -4.01 -26.98
C SER A 410 -13.09 -3.42 -27.90
N ARG A 411 -12.35 -2.43 -27.40
CA ARG A 411 -11.25 -1.76 -28.13
C ARG A 411 -10.09 -2.70 -28.40
N HIS A 412 -9.71 -3.50 -27.41
CA HIS A 412 -8.67 -4.52 -27.57
C HIS A 412 -9.03 -5.52 -28.68
N LEU A 413 -10.24 -6.09 -28.63
CA LEU A 413 -10.71 -7.04 -29.63
C LEU A 413 -10.84 -6.41 -31.02
N ALA A 414 -11.20 -5.13 -31.14
CA ALA A 414 -11.17 -4.42 -32.42
C ALA A 414 -9.75 -4.35 -33.01
N GLN A 415 -8.72 -4.12 -32.19
CA GLN A 415 -7.32 -4.14 -32.63
C GLN A 415 -6.87 -5.55 -33.03
N VAL A 416 -7.27 -6.58 -32.27
CA VAL A 416 -6.99 -7.99 -32.59
C VAL A 416 -7.64 -8.37 -33.93
N ALA A 417 -8.90 -8.01 -34.15
CA ALA A 417 -9.62 -8.29 -35.39
C ALA A 417 -8.97 -7.60 -36.60
N LYS A 418 -8.44 -6.38 -36.41
CA LYS A 418 -7.71 -5.66 -37.46
C LYS A 418 -6.37 -6.32 -37.80
N ARG A 419 -5.67 -6.88 -36.80
CA ARG A 419 -4.36 -7.53 -36.98
C ARG A 419 -4.46 -8.96 -37.50
N TRP A 420 -5.53 -9.68 -37.15
CA TRP A 420 -5.81 -11.04 -37.62
C TRP A 420 -7.27 -11.17 -38.12
N PRO A 421 -7.58 -10.64 -39.31
CA PRO A 421 -8.94 -10.70 -39.85
C PRO A 421 -9.43 -12.14 -40.02
N GLY A 422 -10.64 -12.43 -39.55
CA GLY A 422 -11.31 -13.72 -39.71
C GLY A 422 -10.98 -14.81 -38.68
N ASP A 423 -9.98 -14.61 -37.81
CA ASP A 423 -9.63 -15.57 -36.74
C ASP A 423 -10.52 -15.38 -35.50
N MET A 424 -11.78 -15.81 -35.60
CA MET A 424 -12.78 -15.67 -34.52
C MET A 424 -12.39 -16.41 -33.24
N ASP A 425 -11.68 -17.53 -33.35
CA ASP A 425 -11.22 -18.27 -32.18
C ASP A 425 -10.11 -17.52 -31.45
N ARG A 426 -9.25 -16.78 -32.15
CA ARG A 426 -8.26 -15.90 -31.52
C ARG A 426 -8.92 -14.77 -30.76
N LEU A 427 -9.95 -14.13 -31.32
CA LEU A 427 -10.71 -13.11 -30.60
C LEU A 427 -11.25 -13.66 -29.27
N ARG A 428 -11.88 -14.84 -29.28
CA ARG A 428 -12.39 -15.47 -28.05
C ARG A 428 -11.28 -15.74 -27.03
N ARG A 429 -10.11 -16.22 -27.47
CA ARG A 429 -8.99 -16.56 -26.57
C ARG A 429 -8.19 -15.36 -26.07
N MET A 430 -8.30 -14.20 -26.72
CA MET A 430 -7.62 -12.96 -26.31
C MET A 430 -8.55 -12.01 -25.56
N SER A 431 -9.84 -12.33 -25.47
CA SER A 431 -10.83 -11.56 -24.72
C SER A 431 -10.48 -11.53 -23.24
N ILE A 432 -10.56 -10.33 -22.64
CA ILE A 432 -10.52 -10.13 -21.19
C ILE A 432 -11.75 -10.77 -20.54
N VAL A 433 -12.88 -10.83 -21.27
CA VAL A 433 -14.12 -11.42 -20.82
C VAL A 433 -14.18 -12.88 -21.27
N GLU A 434 -14.32 -13.79 -20.32
CA GLU A 434 -14.62 -15.20 -20.58
C GLU A 434 -16.12 -15.45 -20.55
N GLU A 435 -16.60 -16.18 -21.56
CA GLU A 435 -18.02 -16.49 -21.75
C GLU A 435 -18.39 -17.91 -21.25
N THR A 436 -17.39 -18.77 -20.99
CA THR A 436 -17.61 -20.17 -20.60
C THR A 436 -17.77 -20.34 -19.09
N HIS A 437 -18.73 -21.16 -18.65
CA HIS A 437 -18.99 -21.45 -17.23
C HIS A 437 -19.35 -20.21 -16.38
N GLY A 438 -20.18 -19.34 -16.96
CA GLY A 438 -20.58 -18.04 -16.40
C GLY A 438 -19.58 -16.94 -16.78
N LYS A 439 -20.09 -15.73 -17.04
CA LYS A 439 -19.23 -14.63 -17.49
C LYS A 439 -18.23 -14.22 -16.40
N ARG A 440 -16.94 -14.15 -16.76
CA ARG A 440 -15.86 -13.76 -15.84
C ARG A 440 -14.90 -12.79 -16.48
N ILE A 441 -14.25 -11.97 -15.66
CA ILE A 441 -13.15 -11.10 -16.08
C ILE A 441 -11.82 -11.77 -15.77
N ASN A 442 -10.93 -11.83 -16.76
CA ASN A 442 -9.56 -12.26 -16.62
C ASN A 442 -8.68 -11.12 -16.11
N MET A 443 -8.30 -11.15 -14.83
CA MET A 443 -7.48 -10.07 -14.26
C MET A 443 -6.05 -10.06 -14.83
N ALA A 444 -5.52 -11.23 -15.21
CA ALA A 444 -4.21 -11.31 -15.86
C ALA A 444 -4.23 -10.71 -17.27
N PHE A 445 -5.26 -10.99 -18.08
CA PHE A 445 -5.34 -10.39 -19.42
C PHE A 445 -5.64 -8.90 -19.35
N LEU A 446 -6.48 -8.46 -18.40
CA LEU A 446 -6.66 -7.04 -18.12
C LEU A 446 -5.31 -6.37 -17.80
N SER A 447 -4.50 -7.00 -16.93
CA SER A 447 -3.18 -6.51 -16.54
C SER A 447 -2.21 -6.45 -17.72
N ILE A 448 -2.21 -7.45 -18.59
CA ILE A 448 -1.37 -7.47 -19.80
C ILE A 448 -1.79 -6.36 -20.78
N VAL A 449 -3.09 -6.23 -21.05
CA VAL A 449 -3.62 -5.25 -22.02
C VAL A 449 -3.44 -3.81 -21.52
N GLY A 450 -3.56 -3.58 -20.21
CA GLY A 450 -3.44 -2.26 -19.59
C GLY A 450 -2.04 -1.86 -19.13
N SER A 451 -1.00 -2.61 -19.49
CA SER A 451 0.39 -2.35 -19.08
C SER A 451 1.34 -2.24 -20.28
N HIS A 452 2.31 -1.32 -20.22
CA HIS A 452 3.35 -1.23 -21.27
C HIS A 452 4.43 -2.31 -21.14
N ALA A 453 4.54 -2.95 -19.97
CA ALA A 453 5.52 -4.00 -19.71
C ALA A 453 4.91 -5.13 -18.87
N VAL A 454 5.28 -6.36 -19.22
CA VAL A 454 4.92 -7.59 -18.49
C VAL A 454 6.19 -8.41 -18.27
N ASN A 455 6.45 -8.83 -17.04
CA ASN A 455 7.60 -9.66 -16.73
C ASN A 455 7.24 -10.87 -15.86
N GLY A 456 8.01 -11.95 -16.03
CA GLY A 456 8.05 -13.05 -15.07
C GLY A 456 9.11 -12.82 -13.99
N VAL A 457 9.24 -13.79 -13.08
CA VAL A 457 10.20 -13.74 -11.95
C VAL A 457 11.47 -14.58 -12.15
N ALA A 458 11.57 -15.29 -13.27
CA ALA A 458 12.77 -16.04 -13.67
C ALA A 458 12.84 -16.16 -15.20
N ALA A 459 14.02 -16.48 -15.75
CA ALA A 459 14.19 -16.64 -17.20
C ALA A 459 13.31 -17.77 -17.77
N ILE A 460 13.30 -18.93 -17.11
CA ILE A 460 12.43 -20.06 -17.49
C ILE A 460 10.95 -19.69 -17.37
N HIS A 461 10.58 -18.98 -16.30
CA HIS A 461 9.22 -18.53 -16.06
C HIS A 461 8.74 -17.59 -17.17
N SER A 462 9.51 -16.55 -17.49
CA SER A 462 9.19 -15.59 -18.56
C SER A 462 9.08 -16.27 -19.94
N SER A 463 9.97 -17.23 -20.22
CA SER A 463 9.91 -18.06 -21.43
C SER A 463 8.61 -18.90 -21.50
N LEU A 464 8.16 -19.48 -20.38
CA LEU A 464 6.91 -20.23 -20.31
C LEU A 464 5.68 -19.32 -20.47
N LEU A 465 5.72 -18.11 -19.92
CA LEU A 465 4.65 -17.13 -20.12
C LEU A 465 4.47 -16.80 -21.61
N ILE A 466 5.57 -16.51 -22.30
CA ILE A 466 5.54 -16.20 -23.75
C ILE A 466 5.18 -17.44 -24.58
N LYS A 467 5.69 -18.62 -24.26
CA LYS A 467 5.52 -19.82 -25.12
C LYS A 467 4.21 -20.56 -24.89
N LYS A 468 3.63 -20.49 -23.68
CA LYS A 468 2.49 -21.32 -23.28
C LYS A 468 1.31 -20.52 -22.74
N VAL A 469 1.54 -19.72 -21.69
CA VAL A 469 0.43 -19.13 -20.90
C VAL A 469 -0.23 -17.97 -21.64
N PHE A 470 0.59 -17.08 -22.22
CA PHE A 470 0.15 -15.85 -22.88
C PHE A 470 0.61 -15.77 -24.34
N GLN A 471 0.88 -16.91 -25.00
CA GLN A 471 1.43 -17.02 -26.36
C GLN A 471 0.73 -16.19 -27.45
N ARG A 472 -0.49 -15.71 -27.17
CA ARG A 472 -1.31 -14.97 -28.11
C ARG A 472 -1.54 -13.52 -27.68
N LEU A 473 -1.16 -13.16 -26.45
CA LEU A 473 -1.31 -11.84 -25.83
C LEU A 473 0.02 -11.09 -25.67
N LEU A 474 1.12 -11.81 -25.39
CA LEU A 474 2.51 -11.33 -25.40
C LEU A 474 3.19 -11.75 -26.70
#